data_AF-A0A7X8AZ04-F1
#
_entry.id   AF-A0A7X8AZ04-F1
#
_cell.length_a   1.000
_cell.length_b   1.000
_cell.length_c   1.000
_cell.angle_alpha   90.00
_cell.angle_beta   90.00
_cell.angle_gamma   90.00
#
_symmetry.space_group_name_H-M   'P 1'
#
loop_
_entity.id
_entity.type
_entity.pdbx_description
1 polymer ?
#
loop_
_entity_poly.entity_id
_entity_poly.type
_entity_poly.pdbx_seq_one_letter_code
_entity_poly.pdbx_strand_id
1 'polypeptide(L)'
;MNHLSYLLLTAGYALLFLWAFMLLKNENQFKREKTFDESFFLLFVLFALFYDNIIVLSGIWIGEGNTLESLSYIRYFLHAVITPTLILVIWKICLRLNVSFAKNHIVKLTAYALTFGLMLYELFVVVFPLELRAMYENSMLQYEPTNGMQPFMVIIVMSVYAIAGYMFIHQFRFYSLFFGTVLMSAG
;
A
#
# COMPACT_ATOMS: atom_id res chain seq x y z
N MET A 1 -3.48 -3.84 17.85
CA MET A 1 -4.75 -4.22 17.16
C MET A 1 -5.20 -5.61 17.59
N ASN A 2 -6.51 -5.87 17.61
CA ASN A 2 -7.07 -7.17 18.00
C ASN A 2 -7.21 -8.12 16.79
N HIS A 3 -7.24 -9.43 17.03
CA HIS A 3 -7.46 -10.48 16.01
C HIS A 3 -8.60 -10.17 15.02
N LEU A 4 -9.71 -9.63 15.55
CA LEU A 4 -10.89 -9.29 14.78
C LEU A 4 -10.63 -8.18 13.75
N SER A 5 -9.75 -7.22 14.07
CA SER A 5 -9.36 -6.13 13.16
C SER A 5 -8.58 -6.68 11.96
N TYR A 6 -7.60 -7.56 12.21
CA TYR A 6 -6.82 -8.18 11.14
C TYR A 6 -7.68 -9.08 10.25
N LEU A 7 -8.65 -9.80 10.83
CA LEU A 7 -9.59 -10.63 10.07
C LEU A 7 -10.50 -9.78 9.17
N LEU A 8 -11.08 -8.70 9.71
CA LEU A 8 -11.89 -7.77 8.93
C LEU A 8 -11.09 -7.11 7.80
N LEU A 9 -9.87 -6.67 8.08
CA LEU A 9 -8.97 -6.08 7.07
C LEU A 9 -8.62 -7.10 6.00
N THR A 10 -8.24 -8.32 6.37
CA THR A 10 -7.95 -9.41 5.44
C THR A 10 -9.14 -9.69 4.51
N ALA A 11 -10.34 -9.84 5.07
CA ALA A 11 -11.55 -10.06 4.29
C ALA A 11 -11.86 -8.87 3.37
N GLY A 12 -11.72 -7.64 3.89
CA GLY A 12 -11.90 -6.41 3.11
C GLY A 12 -10.94 -6.31 1.93
N TYR A 13 -9.64 -6.54 2.15
CA TYR A 13 -8.64 -6.52 1.09
C TYR A 13 -8.86 -7.64 0.07
N ALA A 14 -9.26 -8.84 0.50
CA ALA A 14 -9.61 -9.93 -0.40
C ALA A 14 -10.80 -9.57 -1.30
N LEU A 15 -11.88 -9.01 -0.72
CA LEU A 15 -13.06 -8.58 -1.46
C LEU A 15 -12.72 -7.46 -2.45
N LEU A 16 -11.95 -6.45 -2.02
CA LEU A 16 -11.50 -5.36 -2.88
C LEU A 16 -10.58 -5.86 -4.00
N PHE A 17 -9.68 -6.80 -3.70
CA PHE A 17 -8.80 -7.42 -4.70
C PHE A 17 -9.61 -8.17 -5.75
N LEU A 18 -10.56 -9.03 -5.32
CA LEU A 18 -11.44 -9.76 -6.23
C LEU A 18 -12.30 -8.80 -7.06
N TRP A 19 -12.85 -7.76 -6.45
CA TRP A 19 -13.66 -6.77 -7.15
C TRP A 19 -12.84 -5.98 -8.18
N ALA A 20 -11.65 -5.51 -7.81
CA ALA A 20 -10.73 -4.83 -8.72
C ALA A 20 -10.29 -5.75 -9.88
N PHE A 21 -10.02 -7.03 -9.58
CA PHE A 21 -9.67 -8.02 -10.59
C PHE A 21 -10.83 -8.30 -11.56
N MET A 22 -12.06 -8.41 -11.03
CA MET A 22 -13.27 -8.55 -11.86
C MET A 22 -13.50 -7.31 -12.73
N LEU A 23 -13.27 -6.10 -12.20
CA LEU A 23 -13.39 -4.86 -12.95
C LEU A 23 -12.43 -4.86 -14.16
N LEU A 24 -11.16 -5.19 -13.93
CA LEU A 24 -10.13 -5.26 -14.98
C LEU A 24 -10.40 -6.38 -16.00
N LYS A 25 -10.97 -7.52 -15.57
CA LYS A 25 -11.35 -8.62 -16.46
C LYS A 25 -12.56 -8.27 -17.33
N ASN A 26 -13.54 -7.55 -16.78
CA ASN A 26 -14.76 -7.16 -17.49
C ASN A 26 -14.52 -5.93 -18.41
N GLU A 27 -13.42 -5.22 -18.19
CA GLU A 27 -12.95 -4.11 -19.03
C GLU A 27 -12.36 -4.56 -20.38
N ASN A 28 -13.18 -5.23 -21.20
CA ASN A 28 -13.05 -5.11 -22.66
C ASN A 28 -13.36 -3.68 -23.16
N GLN A 29 -13.77 -2.76 -22.27
CA GLN A 29 -14.02 -1.34 -22.55
C GLN A 29 -12.78 -0.43 -22.36
N PHE A 30 -11.69 -0.92 -21.76
CA PHE A 30 -10.41 -0.18 -21.69
C PHE A 30 -9.54 -0.37 -22.95
N LYS A 31 -10.18 -0.66 -24.10
CA LYS A 31 -9.52 -0.94 -25.37
C LYS A 31 -9.10 0.31 -26.17
N ARG A 32 -9.02 1.49 -25.56
CA ARG A 32 -8.81 2.74 -26.31
C ARG A 32 -7.49 3.49 -26.06
N GLU A 33 -6.65 3.07 -25.11
CA GLU A 33 -5.25 3.52 -25.09
C GLU A 33 -4.30 2.34 -24.82
N LYS A 34 -3.36 2.14 -25.74
CA LYS A 34 -2.45 1.00 -25.86
C LYS A 34 -1.31 0.99 -24.82
N THR A 35 -1.52 1.66 -23.69
CA THR A 35 -0.48 1.93 -22.67
C THR A 35 -0.82 1.22 -21.38
N PHE A 36 0.18 0.56 -20.79
CA PHE A 36 0.12 0.03 -19.43
C PHE A 36 -0.45 1.09 -18.49
N ASP A 37 -1.56 0.76 -17.86
CA ASP A 37 -2.26 1.65 -16.98
C ASP A 37 -1.75 1.49 -15.56
N GLU A 38 -1.23 2.58 -15.00
CA GLU A 38 -0.62 2.60 -13.67
C GLU A 38 -1.63 2.27 -12.56
N SER A 39 -2.94 2.23 -12.86
CA SER A 39 -3.96 1.68 -11.96
C SER A 39 -3.79 0.17 -11.68
N PHE A 40 -3.04 -0.57 -12.50
CA PHE A 40 -2.69 -1.98 -12.21
C PHE A 40 -1.87 -2.12 -10.92
N PHE A 41 -1.10 -1.09 -10.53
CA PHE A 41 -0.38 -1.07 -9.26
C PHE A 41 -1.32 -1.18 -8.06
N LEU A 42 -2.58 -0.76 -8.18
CA LEU A 42 -3.56 -0.91 -7.12
C LEU A 42 -3.84 -2.38 -6.78
N LEU A 43 -3.83 -3.28 -7.78
CA LEU A 43 -3.98 -4.73 -7.51
C LEU A 43 -2.81 -5.27 -6.72
N PHE A 44 -1.59 -4.87 -7.07
CA PHE A 44 -0.40 -5.28 -6.32
C PHE A 44 -0.44 -4.78 -4.89
N VAL A 45 -0.87 -3.52 -4.67
CA VAL A 45 -1.00 -2.97 -3.31
C VAL A 45 -2.05 -3.75 -2.51
N LEU A 46 -3.21 -4.03 -3.09
CA LEU A 46 -4.25 -4.82 -2.43
C LEU A 46 -3.76 -6.23 -2.09
N PHE A 47 -3.00 -6.85 -2.99
CA PHE A 47 -2.38 -8.16 -2.73
C PHE A 47 -1.34 -8.09 -1.60
N ALA A 48 -0.47 -7.07 -1.60
CA ALA A 48 0.54 -6.89 -0.57
C ALA A 48 -0.10 -6.69 0.82
N LEU A 49 -1.15 -5.86 0.91
CA LEU A 49 -1.91 -5.64 2.14
C LEU A 49 -2.65 -6.90 2.59
N PHE A 50 -3.23 -7.65 1.66
CA PHE A 50 -3.87 -8.93 1.96
C PHE A 50 -2.86 -9.94 2.52
N TYR A 51 -1.70 -10.09 1.87
CA TYR A 51 -0.63 -10.97 2.30
C TYR A 51 -0.12 -10.57 3.70
N ASP A 52 0.14 -9.28 3.91
CA ASP A 52 0.58 -8.71 5.19
C ASP A 52 -0.33 -9.11 6.36
N ASN A 53 -1.64 -8.91 6.20
CA ASN A 53 -2.62 -9.23 7.24
C ASN A 53 -2.81 -10.76 7.43
N ILE A 54 -2.71 -11.55 6.36
CA ILE A 54 -2.77 -13.02 6.45
C ILE A 54 -1.59 -13.58 7.22
N ILE A 55 -0.38 -13.09 6.98
CA ILE A 55 0.82 -13.59 7.67
C ILE A 55 0.73 -13.28 9.16
N VAL A 56 0.27 -12.08 9.53
CA VAL A 56 0.03 -11.72 10.94
C VAL A 56 -0.98 -12.67 11.60
N LEU A 57 -2.13 -12.91 10.96
CA LEU A 57 -3.13 -13.85 11.48
C LEU A 57 -2.59 -15.28 11.59
N SER A 58 -1.79 -15.69 10.61
CA SER A 58 -1.22 -17.04 10.55
C SER A 58 -0.19 -17.29 11.64
N GLY A 59 0.37 -16.23 12.26
CA GLY A 59 1.30 -16.33 13.37
C GLY A 59 0.75 -17.11 14.58
N ILE A 60 -0.58 -17.16 14.73
CA ILE A 60 -1.26 -17.94 15.78
C ILE A 60 -1.13 -19.45 15.54
N TRP A 61 -1.16 -19.87 14.27
CA TRP A 61 -1.15 -21.29 13.89
C TRP A 61 0.24 -21.82 13.55
N ILE A 62 1.09 -21.00 12.93
CA ILE A 62 2.43 -21.42 12.50
C ILE A 62 3.37 -21.53 13.71
N GLY A 63 3.27 -20.61 14.67
CA GLY A 63 4.18 -20.55 15.80
C GLY A 63 5.57 -20.00 15.45
N GLU A 64 6.47 -20.00 16.43
CA GLU A 64 7.82 -19.45 16.29
C GLU A 64 8.72 -20.38 15.48
N GLY A 65 9.56 -19.78 14.63
CA GLY A 65 10.50 -20.48 13.79
C GLY A 65 10.73 -19.82 12.44
N ASN A 66 11.63 -20.44 11.66
CA ASN A 66 12.14 -19.91 10.39
C ASN A 66 11.06 -19.72 9.32
N THR A 67 9.96 -20.47 9.39
CA THR A 67 8.85 -20.39 8.43
C THR A 67 8.13 -19.06 8.54
N LEU A 68 7.65 -18.71 9.74
CA LEU A 68 6.97 -17.44 9.98
C LEU A 68 7.92 -16.26 9.80
N GLU A 69 9.19 -16.42 10.21
CA GLU A 69 10.23 -15.41 10.00
C GLU A 69 10.43 -15.09 8.51
N SER A 70 10.59 -16.12 7.66
CA SER A 70 10.77 -15.96 6.21
C SER A 70 9.55 -15.31 5.55
N LEU A 71 8.34 -15.68 5.99
CA LEU A 71 7.09 -15.08 5.51
C LEU A 71 6.99 -13.60 5.90
N SER A 72 7.46 -13.25 7.11
CA SER A 72 7.57 -11.86 7.56
C SER A 72 8.64 -11.08 6.80
N TYR A 73 9.76 -11.68 6.39
CA TYR A 73 10.71 -11.01 5.48
C TYR A 73 10.06 -10.62 4.15
N ILE A 74 9.28 -11.53 3.55
CA ILE A 74 8.52 -11.25 2.32
C ILE A 74 7.54 -10.09 2.55
N ARG A 75 6.90 -10.02 3.73
CA ARG A 75 5.99 -8.93 4.09
C ARG A 75 6.69 -7.57 4.03
N TYR A 76 7.84 -7.42 4.68
CA TYR A 76 8.61 -6.17 4.64
C TYR A 76 9.14 -5.84 3.25
N PHE A 77 9.58 -6.84 2.49
CA PHE A 77 10.01 -6.65 1.11
C PHE A 77 8.87 -6.16 0.20
N LEU A 78 7.72 -6.83 0.24
CA LEU A 78 6.53 -6.42 -0.53
C LEU A 78 6.09 -5.02 -0.11
N HIS A 79 6.11 -4.72 1.19
CA HIS A 79 5.78 -3.40 1.69
C HIS A 79 6.71 -2.34 1.08
N ALA A 80 8.03 -2.53 1.16
CA ALA A 80 9.03 -1.59 0.67
C ALA A 80 8.92 -1.31 -0.84
N VAL A 81 8.59 -2.33 -1.63
CA VAL A 81 8.52 -2.21 -3.09
C VAL A 81 7.16 -1.73 -3.57
N ILE A 82 6.08 -2.25 -2.99
CA ILE A 82 4.74 -2.08 -3.56
C ILE A 82 4.05 -0.84 -3.02
N THR A 83 4.16 -0.49 -1.73
CA THR A 83 3.38 0.63 -1.19
C THR A 83 3.77 2.01 -1.77
N PRO A 84 5.04 2.30 -2.14
CA PRO A 84 5.36 3.57 -2.82
C PRO A 84 4.68 3.74 -4.18
N THR A 85 4.23 2.65 -4.80
CA THR A 85 3.52 2.70 -6.10
C THR A 85 2.15 3.37 -5.99
N LEU A 86 1.59 3.49 -4.78
CA LEU A 86 0.37 4.25 -4.52
C LEU A 86 0.49 5.70 -5.03
N ILE A 87 1.68 6.30 -4.98
CA ILE A 87 1.93 7.65 -5.52
C ILE A 87 1.64 7.71 -7.04
N LEU A 88 2.01 6.66 -7.79
CA LEU A 88 1.70 6.57 -9.22
C LEU A 88 0.20 6.35 -9.46
N VAL A 89 -0.45 5.54 -8.61
CA VAL A 89 -1.89 5.31 -8.70
C VAL A 89 -2.65 6.62 -8.53
N ILE A 90 -2.36 7.40 -7.49
CA ILE A 90 -3.06 8.68 -7.26
C ILE A 90 -2.75 9.71 -8.35
N TRP A 91 -1.51 9.80 -8.84
CA TRP A 91 -1.18 10.65 -9.99
C TRP A 91 -2.01 10.27 -11.22
N LYS A 92 -2.13 8.97 -11.53
CA LYS A 92 -2.93 8.50 -12.67
C LYS A 92 -4.42 8.81 -12.52
N ILE A 93 -4.96 8.69 -11.31
CA ILE A 93 -6.34 9.10 -11.01
C ILE A 93 -6.51 10.60 -11.26
N CYS A 94 -5.60 11.45 -10.77
CA CYS A 94 -5.64 12.90 -11.04
C CYS A 94 -5.56 13.21 -12.55
N LEU A 95 -4.76 12.45 -13.31
CA LEU A 95 -4.66 12.60 -14.75
C LEU A 95 -5.98 12.26 -15.45
N ARG A 96 -6.63 11.15 -15.08
CA ARG A 96 -7.95 10.74 -15.61
C ARG A 96 -9.06 11.73 -15.29
N LEU A 97 -9.00 12.32 -14.10
CA LEU A 97 -9.93 13.36 -13.66
C LEU A 97 -9.64 14.73 -14.30
N ASN A 98 -8.72 14.80 -15.27
CA ASN A 98 -8.36 16.02 -16.01
C ASN A 98 -7.86 17.16 -15.11
N VAL A 99 -7.27 16.85 -13.96
CA VAL A 99 -6.71 17.87 -13.07
C VAL A 99 -5.51 18.54 -13.75
N SER A 100 -5.50 19.88 -13.77
CA SER A 100 -4.58 20.69 -14.59
C SER A 100 -3.10 20.41 -14.32
N PHE A 101 -2.70 20.27 -13.05
CA PHE A 101 -1.30 20.01 -12.69
C PHE A 101 -0.84 18.60 -13.08
N ALA A 102 -1.72 17.60 -13.05
CA ALA A 102 -1.37 16.20 -13.30
C ALA A 102 -0.95 15.94 -14.76
N LYS A 103 -1.36 16.82 -15.69
CA LYS A 103 -0.96 16.81 -17.10
C LYS A 103 0.47 17.31 -17.34
N ASN A 104 1.07 17.98 -16.36
CA ASN A 104 2.43 18.51 -16.48
C ASN A 104 3.46 17.37 -16.46
N HIS A 105 4.37 17.36 -17.44
CA HIS A 105 5.46 16.39 -17.51
C HIS A 105 6.36 16.41 -16.26
N ILE A 106 6.55 17.58 -15.65
CA ILE A 106 7.32 17.72 -14.41
C ILE A 106 6.65 16.91 -13.29
N VAL A 107 5.32 17.01 -13.15
CA VAL A 107 4.57 16.29 -12.11
C VAL A 107 4.67 14.78 -12.31
N LYS A 108 4.56 14.32 -13.57
CA LYS A 108 4.81 12.92 -13.92
C LYS A 108 6.21 12.50 -13.47
N LEU A 109 7.25 13.22 -13.87
CA LEU A 109 8.63 12.90 -13.54
C LEU A 109 8.85 12.87 -12.02
N THR A 110 8.28 13.82 -11.28
CA THR A 110 8.37 13.85 -9.82
C THR A 110 7.67 12.66 -9.17
N ALA A 111 6.53 12.20 -9.69
CA ALA A 111 5.83 11.04 -9.14
C ALA A 111 6.67 9.76 -9.30
N TYR A 112 7.24 9.53 -10.48
CA TYR A 112 8.15 8.39 -10.71
C TYR A 112 9.42 8.49 -9.88
N ALA A 113 10.05 9.67 -9.83
CA ALA A 113 11.26 9.89 -9.05
C ALA A 113 11.01 9.66 -7.56
N LEU A 114 9.86 10.12 -7.03
CA LEU A 114 9.49 9.94 -5.63
C LEU A 114 9.19 8.47 -5.32
N THR A 115 8.40 7.78 -6.14
CA THR A 115 8.13 6.34 -5.96
C THR A 115 9.42 5.52 -5.98
N PHE A 116 10.28 5.75 -6.97
CA PHE A 116 11.54 5.02 -7.08
C PHE A 116 12.51 5.37 -5.95
N GLY A 117 12.62 6.65 -5.59
CA GLY A 117 13.45 7.09 -4.47
C GLY A 117 13.03 6.48 -3.14
N LEU A 118 11.73 6.44 -2.85
CA LEU A 118 11.18 5.80 -1.64
C LEU A 118 11.38 4.28 -1.65
N MET A 119 11.19 3.64 -2.80
CA MET A 119 11.44 2.20 -2.95
C MET A 119 12.91 1.85 -2.67
N LEU A 120 13.84 2.60 -3.25
CA LEU A 120 15.27 2.39 -2.98
C LEU A 120 15.61 2.68 -1.52
N TYR A 121 15.12 3.81 -0.98
CA TYR A 121 15.33 4.16 0.42
C TYR A 121 14.88 3.03 1.34
N GLU A 122 13.66 2.55 1.18
CA GLU A 122 13.13 1.50 2.05
C GLU A 122 13.88 0.18 1.90
N LEU A 123 14.25 -0.20 0.66
CA LEU A 123 15.04 -1.40 0.42
C LEU A 123 16.41 -1.35 1.11
N PHE A 124 17.16 -0.27 0.94
CA PHE A 124 18.53 -0.18 1.43
C PHE A 124 18.62 0.18 2.91
N VAL A 125 17.69 0.99 3.42
CA VAL A 125 17.73 1.51 4.79
C VAL A 125 16.94 0.63 5.75
N VAL A 126 15.85 0.01 5.29
CA VAL A 126 14.94 -0.75 6.15
C VAL A 126 15.03 -2.25 5.89
N VAL A 127 14.94 -2.70 4.63
CA VAL A 127 14.83 -4.14 4.33
C VAL A 127 16.17 -4.87 4.36
N PHE A 128 17.24 -4.31 3.82
CA PHE A 128 18.55 -4.98 3.81
C PHE A 128 19.19 -5.12 5.20
N PRO A 129 19.15 -4.12 6.10
CA PRO A 129 19.61 -4.29 7.48
C PRO A 129 18.53 -4.84 8.41
N LEU A 130 17.48 -5.47 7.86
CA LEU A 130 16.34 -5.94 8.63
C LEU A 130 16.73 -7.16 9.48
N GLU A 131 16.71 -6.97 10.78
CA GLU A 131 16.81 -8.05 11.78
C GLU A 131 15.45 -8.20 12.45
N LEU A 132 14.83 -9.35 12.23
CA LEU A 132 13.52 -9.69 12.77
C LEU A 132 13.64 -10.36 14.12
N ARG A 133 12.81 -9.92 15.07
CA ARG A 133 12.68 -10.57 16.38
C ARG A 133 11.24 -11.01 16.61
N ALA A 134 11.08 -12.24 17.09
CA ALA A 134 9.81 -12.75 17.56
C ALA A 134 9.31 -11.92 18.75
N MET A 135 8.12 -11.34 18.61
CA MET A 135 7.44 -10.57 19.64
C MET A 135 5.99 -11.02 19.73
N TYR A 136 5.51 -11.19 20.97
CA TYR A 136 4.11 -11.48 21.23
C TYR A 136 3.37 -10.17 21.48
N GLU A 137 2.51 -9.79 20.55
CA GLU A 137 1.62 -8.64 20.71
C GLU A 137 0.16 -9.13 20.71
N ASN A 138 -0.60 -8.80 21.77
CA ASN A 138 -2.01 -9.20 21.91
C ASN A 138 -2.28 -10.68 21.64
N SER A 139 -1.45 -11.60 22.17
CA SER A 139 -1.49 -13.06 21.96
C SER A 139 -1.22 -13.54 20.52
N MET A 140 -0.80 -12.65 19.62
CA MET A 140 -0.30 -12.99 18.29
C MET A 140 1.22 -12.98 18.30
N LEU A 141 1.82 -14.05 17.79
CA LEU A 141 3.24 -14.06 17.48
C LEU A 141 3.47 -13.30 16.18
N GLN A 142 4.32 -12.28 16.24
CA GLN A 142 4.73 -11.51 15.07
C GLN A 142 6.23 -11.30 15.07
N TYR A 143 6.83 -11.19 13.88
CA TYR A 143 8.22 -10.77 13.74
C TYR A 143 8.27 -9.28 13.43
N GLU A 144 8.92 -8.52 14.30
CA GLU A 144 9.08 -7.07 14.18
C GLU A 144 10.55 -6.69 14.00
N PRO A 145 10.85 -5.53 13.38
CA PRO A 145 12.20 -5.04 13.23
C PRO A 145 12.78 -4.70 14.61
N THR A 146 13.99 -5.19 14.88
CA THR A 146 14.71 -4.91 16.13
C THR A 146 15.13 -3.44 16.21
N ASN A 147 15.37 -2.84 15.04
CA ASN A 147 15.66 -1.43 14.89
C ASN A 147 14.32 -0.72 14.72
N GLY A 148 13.87 0.01 15.75
CA GLY A 148 12.62 0.81 15.74
C GLY A 148 12.66 1.98 14.75
N MET A 149 12.83 1.68 13.47
CA MET A 149 12.87 2.65 12.39
C MET A 149 11.48 3.22 12.17
N GLN A 150 11.43 4.54 12.17
CA GLN A 150 10.19 5.28 11.94
C GLN A 150 9.71 5.04 10.50
N PRO A 151 8.41 4.79 10.26
CA PRO A 151 7.87 4.44 8.95
C PRO A 151 7.79 5.66 8.02
N PHE A 152 8.96 6.21 7.65
CA PHE A 152 9.12 7.45 6.90
C PHE A 152 8.43 7.39 5.53
N MET A 153 8.55 6.25 4.85
CA MET A 153 7.91 6.03 3.56
C MET A 153 6.37 6.11 3.65
N VAL A 154 5.77 5.50 4.67
CA VAL A 154 4.32 5.56 4.91
C VAL A 154 3.87 7.01 5.15
N ILE A 155 4.61 7.78 5.95
CA ILE A 155 4.29 9.20 6.23
C ILE A 155 4.25 10.02 4.94
N ILE A 156 5.22 9.81 4.04
CA ILE A 156 5.27 10.52 2.75
C ILE A 156 4.10 10.09 1.86
N VAL A 157 3.87 8.79 1.70
CA VAL A 157 2.75 8.28 0.87
C VAL A 157 1.41 8.81 1.40
N MET A 158 1.22 8.79 2.72
CA MET A 158 0.01 9.30 3.37
C MET A 158 -0.15 10.81 3.18
N SER A 159 0.94 11.58 3.24
CA SER A 159 0.91 13.03 2.98
C SER A 159 0.47 13.32 1.54
N VAL A 160 1.02 12.59 0.56
CA VAL A 160 0.63 12.72 -0.85
C VAL A 160 -0.85 12.38 -1.05
N TYR A 161 -1.34 11.31 -0.41
CA TYR A 161 -2.74 10.91 -0.46
C TYR A 161 -3.67 11.93 0.21
N ALA A 162 -3.27 12.49 1.35
CA ALA A 162 -4.04 13.50 2.07
C ALA A 162 -4.20 14.78 1.24
N ILE A 163 -3.10 15.23 0.60
CA ILE A 163 -3.12 16.38 -0.32
C ILE A 163 -4.06 16.11 -1.49
N ALA A 164 -3.92 14.95 -2.15
CA ALA A 164 -4.80 14.59 -3.27
C ALA A 164 -6.28 14.46 -2.84
N GLY A 165 -6.54 13.89 -1.66
CA GLY A 165 -7.87 13.77 -1.08
C GLY A 165 -8.51 15.12 -0.78
N TYR A 166 -7.74 16.05 -0.21
CA TYR A 166 -8.18 17.42 0.01
C TYR A 166 -8.55 18.10 -1.31
N MET A 167 -7.73 17.95 -2.36
CA MET A 167 -8.07 18.47 -3.68
C MET A 167 -9.36 17.87 -4.25
N PHE A 168 -9.59 16.56 -4.07
CA PHE A 168 -10.79 15.88 -4.56
C PHE A 168 -12.07 16.32 -3.83
N ILE A 169 -11.98 16.66 -2.55
CA ILE A 169 -13.12 17.26 -1.83
C ILE A 169 -13.54 18.57 -2.50
N HIS A 170 -12.58 19.44 -2.78
CA HIS A 170 -12.86 20.77 -3.34
C HIS A 170 -13.31 20.72 -4.80
N GLN A 171 -12.80 19.76 -5.59
CA GLN A 171 -13.01 19.74 -7.03
C GLN A 171 -14.13 18.77 -7.48
N PHE A 172 -14.35 17.67 -6.74
CA PHE A 172 -15.29 16.61 -7.13
C PHE A 172 -16.30 16.24 -6.04
N ARG A 173 -16.25 16.88 -4.86
CA ARG A 173 -17.06 16.55 -3.65
C ARG A 173 -16.96 15.07 -3.26
N PHE A 174 -15.83 14.42 -3.57
CA PHE A 174 -15.60 13.03 -3.25
C PHE A 174 -14.81 12.92 -1.94
N TYR A 175 -15.52 12.64 -0.86
CA TYR A 175 -14.97 12.65 0.50
C TYR A 175 -14.22 11.36 0.89
N SER A 176 -14.47 10.26 0.19
CA SER A 176 -14.03 8.93 0.65
C SER A 176 -12.51 8.77 0.70
N LEU A 177 -11.76 9.36 -0.24
CA LEU A 177 -10.30 9.26 -0.24
C LEU A 177 -9.70 9.97 0.98
N PHE A 178 -10.11 11.22 1.23
CA PHE A 178 -9.63 12.00 2.37
C PHE A 178 -9.99 11.34 3.70
N PHE A 179 -11.25 10.92 3.86
CA PHE A 179 -11.71 10.26 5.09
C PHE A 179 -10.98 8.95 5.34
N GLY A 180 -10.68 8.18 4.28
CA GLY A 180 -9.84 6.98 4.35
C GLY A 180 -8.43 7.29 4.88
N THR A 181 -7.77 8.31 4.33
CA THR A 181 -6.43 8.73 4.80
C THR A 181 -6.43 9.14 6.28
N VAL A 182 -7.43 9.92 6.71
CA VAL A 182 -7.55 10.36 8.11
C VAL A 182 -7.78 9.17 9.04
N LEU A 183 -8.68 8.26 8.65
CA LEU A 183 -8.97 7.06 9.43
C LEU A 183 -7.74 6.15 9.58
N MET A 184 -6.93 6.00 8.53
CA MET A 184 -5.66 5.26 8.59
C MET A 184 -4.61 5.96 9.44
N SER A 185 -4.61 7.30 9.53
CA SER A 185 -3.67 8.02 10.41
C SER A 185 -4.07 8.06 11.88
N ALA A 186 -5.35 7.78 12.18
CA ALA A 186 -5.91 7.83 13.53
C ALA A 186 -5.90 6.48 14.25
N GLY A 187 -5.65 5.38 13.52
CA GLY A 187 -5.51 4.02 14.06
C GLY A 187 -4.06 3.58 14.11
#